data_AF-A0A3Y5QXC8-F1
#
_entry.id   AF-A0A3Y5QXC8-F1
#
_cell.length_a   1.000
_cell.length_b   1.000
_cell.length_c   1.000
_cell.angle_alpha   90.00
_cell.angle_beta   90.00
_cell.angle_gamma   90.00
#
_symmetry.space_group_name_H-M   'P 1'
#
loop_
_entity.id
_entity.type
_entity.pdbx_description
1 polymer ?
#
loop_
_entity_poly.entity_id
_entity_poly.type
_entity_poly.pdbx_seq_one_letter_code
_entity_poly.pdbx_strand_id
1 'polypeptide(L)'
;MYGTVSTICCDLLKVYENHEKIAVIIWCEGDVREMGAEFNPTADDIQAVLRAIGESDSDALWRDGIGQNFVEGVLRELVALRPPRQIAVPEDVLRTLLPLMEAGMNLPRYQTQDRAAEEETALDTLRYLLSTNIPAHNLTEGNY
;
A
#
# COMPACT_ATOMS: atom_id res chain seq x y z
N MET A 1 12.30 9.75 18.91
CA MET A 1 13.73 9.76 18.52
C MET A 1 13.93 8.82 17.34
N TYR A 2 14.71 9.22 16.35
CA TYR A 2 15.00 8.44 15.13
C TYR A 2 16.51 8.25 14.99
N GLY A 3 16.94 7.04 14.62
CA GLY A 3 18.36 6.71 14.48
C GLY A 3 18.68 5.29 14.95
N THR A 4 19.95 5.04 15.24
CA THR A 4 20.40 3.74 15.75
C THR A 4 20.15 3.62 17.25
N VAL A 5 20.16 2.38 17.76
CA VAL A 5 20.07 2.12 19.21
C VAL A 5 21.12 2.93 19.98
N SER A 6 22.37 2.96 19.49
CA SER A 6 23.45 3.70 20.15
C SER A 6 23.18 5.19 20.22
N THR A 7 22.68 5.81 19.13
CA THR A 7 22.40 7.25 19.11
C THR A 7 21.25 7.58 20.05
N ILE A 8 20.19 6.76 20.05
CA ILE A 8 19.03 6.93 20.94
C ILE A 8 19.46 6.79 22.42
N CYS A 9 20.26 5.78 22.76
CA CYS A 9 20.76 5.62 24.12
C CYS A 9 21.63 6.80 24.59
N CYS A 10 22.51 7.31 23.72
CA CYS A 10 23.32 8.48 24.03
C CYS A 10 22.46 9.72 24.29
N ASP A 11 21.40 9.93 23.51
CA ASP A 11 20.53 11.09 23.67
C ASP A 11 19.65 10.98 24.92
N LEU A 12 19.16 9.79 25.26
CA LEU A 12 18.45 9.55 26.52
C LEU A 12 19.33 9.86 27.74
N LEU A 13 20.61 9.46 27.71
CA LEU A 13 21.56 9.71 28.81
C LEU A 13 21.96 11.19 28.98
N LYS A 14 21.76 12.03 27.95
CA LYS A 14 21.97 13.49 28.07
C LYS A 14 20.79 14.18 28.75
N VAL A 15 19.60 13.61 28.64
CA VAL A 15 18.34 14.26 29.03
C VAL A 15 17.88 13.80 30.41
N TYR A 16 18.07 12.53 30.76
CA TYR A 16 17.57 11.94 31.99
C TYR A 16 18.71 11.56 32.94
N GLU A 17 18.47 11.71 34.24
CA GLU A 17 19.44 11.29 35.26
C GLU A 17 19.40 9.76 35.45
N ASN A 18 20.54 9.16 35.79
CA ASN A 18 20.71 7.69 35.86
C ASN A 18 19.74 6.95 36.82
N HIS A 19 19.00 7.66 37.67
CA HIS A 19 18.11 7.09 38.68
C HIS A 19 16.62 7.34 38.38
N GLU A 20 16.30 8.02 37.29
CA GLU A 20 14.91 8.19 36.86
C GLU A 20 14.39 6.91 36.20
N LYS A 21 13.14 6.55 36.54
CA LYS A 21 12.45 5.44 35.90
C LYS A 21 11.84 5.94 34.60
N ILE A 22 12.33 5.43 33.48
CA ILE A 22 11.79 5.74 32.14
C ILE A 22 11.20 4.48 31.51
N ALA A 23 10.14 4.68 30.71
CA ALA A 23 9.62 3.68 29.79
C ALA A 23 9.76 4.24 28.37
N VAL A 24 10.33 3.46 27.46
CA VAL A 24 10.57 3.86 26.07
C VAL A 24 9.77 2.96 25.15
N ILE A 25 8.99 3.56 24.27
CA ILE A 25 8.32 2.87 23.16
C ILE A 25 9.22 3.01 21.94
N ILE A 26 9.56 1.89 21.33
CA ILE A 26 10.40 1.83 20.13
C ILE A 26 9.52 1.41 18.97
N TRP A 27 9.54 2.20 17.90
CA TRP A 27 8.95 1.84 16.63
C TRP A 27 10.05 1.39 15.68
N CYS A 28 9.92 0.21 15.10
CA CYS A 28 10.78 -0.29 14.06
C CYS A 28 10.05 -0.39 12.72
N GLU A 29 10.79 -0.66 11.65
CA GLU A 29 10.22 -0.87 10.32
C GLU A 29 9.19 -2.02 10.29
N GLY A 30 9.41 -3.05 11.11
CA GLY A 30 8.49 -4.18 11.26
C GLY A 30 7.14 -3.72 11.80
N ASP A 31 7.15 -2.92 12.88
CA ASP A 31 5.93 -2.43 13.53
C ASP A 31 5.12 -1.54 12.59
N VAL A 32 5.77 -0.63 11.86
CA VAL A 32 5.11 0.23 10.88
C VAL A 32 4.55 -0.58 9.70
N ARG A 33 5.26 -1.63 9.27
CA ARG A 33 4.80 -2.50 8.19
C ARG A 33 3.58 -3.32 8.60
N GLU A 34 3.60 -3.88 9.81
CA GLU A 34 2.50 -4.68 10.35
C GLU A 34 1.27 -3.80 10.58
N MET A 35 1.44 -2.68 11.28
CA MET A 35 0.36 -1.73 11.55
C MET A 35 -0.21 -1.13 10.26
N GLY A 36 0.67 -0.83 9.31
CA GLY A 36 0.32 -0.21 8.05
C GLY A 36 -0.17 -1.17 6.97
N ALA A 37 -0.33 -2.46 7.24
CA ALA A 37 -0.54 -3.48 6.20
C ALA A 37 -1.69 -3.14 5.23
N GLU A 38 -2.78 -2.54 5.73
CA GLU A 38 -3.92 -2.10 4.91
C GLU A 38 -3.58 -1.01 3.89
N PHE A 39 -2.57 -0.18 4.18
CA PHE A 39 -2.08 0.87 3.30
C PHE A 39 -1.05 0.37 2.28
N ASN A 40 -0.62 -0.89 2.39
CA ASN A 40 0.46 -1.49 1.60
C ASN A 40 1.66 -0.53 1.45
N PRO A 41 2.33 -0.18 2.56
CA PRO A 41 3.39 0.81 2.59
C PRO A 41 4.63 0.28 1.87
N THR A 42 5.27 1.16 1.10
CA THR A 42 6.58 0.91 0.53
C THR A 42 7.67 1.06 1.59
N ALA A 43 8.91 0.67 1.28
CA ALA A 43 10.04 0.91 2.16
C ALA A 43 10.25 2.41 2.44
N ASP A 44 10.02 3.26 1.44
CA ASP A 44 10.12 4.72 1.56
C ASP A 44 9.00 5.28 2.46
N ASP A 45 7.77 4.76 2.34
CA ASP A 45 6.66 5.15 3.21
C ASP A 45 6.97 4.81 4.67
N ILE A 46 7.54 3.62 4.93
CA ILE A 46 7.94 3.18 6.27
C ILE A 46 9.02 4.11 6.83
N GLN A 47 10.03 4.46 6.04
CA GLN A 47 11.08 5.39 6.48
C GLN A 47 10.53 6.79 6.75
N ALA A 48 9.60 7.26 5.92
CA ALA A 48 8.96 8.55 6.11
C ALA A 48 8.16 8.60 7.43
N VAL A 49 7.44 7.54 7.77
CA VAL A 49 6.73 7.42 9.07
C VAL A 49 7.71 7.45 10.24
N LEU A 50 8.76 6.61 10.19
CA LEU A 50 9.76 6.56 11.27
C LEU A 50 10.49 7.91 11.45
N ARG A 51 10.72 8.62 10.34
CA ARG A 51 11.28 9.96 10.36
C ARG A 51 10.31 10.96 10.98
N ALA A 52 9.03 10.92 10.61
CA ALA A 52 7.99 11.77 11.18
C ALA A 52 7.85 11.56 12.71
N ILE A 53 7.94 10.31 13.17
CA ILE A 53 8.03 9.95 14.60
C ILE A 53 9.25 10.59 15.27
N GLY A 54 10.39 10.63 14.58
CA GLY A 54 11.63 11.22 15.08
C GLY A 54 11.65 12.75 15.14
N GLU A 55 11.02 13.40 14.17
CA GLU A 55 11.02 14.86 13.97
C GLU A 55 9.81 15.56 14.60
N SER A 56 8.84 14.81 15.10
CA SER A 56 7.64 15.37 15.74
C SER A 56 7.99 16.16 17.01
N ASP A 57 7.32 17.31 17.18
CA ASP A 57 7.56 18.23 18.28
C ASP A 57 7.11 17.62 19.62
N SER A 58 8.04 17.60 20.58
CA SER A 58 7.87 16.99 21.89
C SER A 58 6.56 17.43 22.58
N ASP A 59 6.19 18.70 22.52
CA ASP A 59 5.06 19.22 23.30
C ASP A 59 3.68 18.71 22.83
N ALA A 60 3.50 18.49 21.53
CA ALA A 60 2.29 17.87 20.99
C ALA A 60 2.28 16.34 21.23
N LEU A 61 3.47 15.73 21.16
CA LEU A 61 3.69 14.30 21.39
C LEU A 61 3.40 13.86 22.83
N TRP A 62 3.74 14.68 23.82
CA TRP A 62 3.52 14.33 25.24
C TRP A 62 2.04 14.31 25.62
N ARG A 63 1.17 15.02 24.87
CA ARG A 63 -0.28 15.05 25.15
C ARG A 63 -1.04 13.89 24.52
N ASP A 64 -0.75 13.58 23.26
CA ASP A 64 -1.53 12.61 22.49
C ASP A 64 -0.80 11.27 22.27
N GLY A 65 0.53 11.25 22.42
CA GLY A 65 1.39 10.08 22.25
C GLY A 65 1.62 9.67 20.79
N ILE A 66 2.73 8.97 20.54
CA ILE A 66 2.96 8.28 19.25
C ILE A 66 2.31 6.90 19.32
N GLY A 67 1.00 6.88 19.03
CA GLY A 67 0.20 5.67 18.95
C GLY A 67 -0.11 5.26 17.50
N GLN A 68 -0.91 4.21 17.37
CA GLN A 68 -1.42 3.69 16.10
C GLN A 68 -2.03 4.78 15.21
N ASN A 69 -2.86 5.66 15.78
CA ASN A 69 -3.53 6.73 15.04
C ASN A 69 -2.57 7.69 14.34
N PHE A 70 -1.39 7.95 14.93
CA PHE A 70 -0.37 8.79 14.32
C PHE A 70 0.20 8.12 13.07
N VAL A 71 0.57 6.84 13.20
CA VAL A 71 1.13 6.05 12.10
C VAL A 71 0.13 5.92 10.95
N GLU A 72 -1.14 5.61 11.26
CA GLU A 72 -2.20 5.53 10.25
C GLU A 72 -2.44 6.88 9.57
N GLY A 73 -2.42 7.99 10.32
CA GLY A 73 -2.58 9.33 9.78
C GLY A 73 -1.50 9.66 8.74
N VAL A 74 -0.23 9.46 9.11
CA VAL A 74 0.91 9.70 8.21
C VAL A 74 0.85 8.77 6.99
N LEU A 75 0.57 7.48 7.19
CA LEU A 75 0.44 6.53 6.08
C LEU A 75 -0.69 6.91 5.13
N ARG A 76 -1.83 7.35 5.63
CA ARG A 76 -2.96 7.78 4.80
C ARG A 76 -2.59 8.95 3.89
N GLU A 77 -1.87 9.94 4.42
CA GLU A 77 -1.37 11.07 3.64
C GLU A 77 -0.38 10.61 2.57
N LEU A 78 0.59 9.76 2.94
CA LEU A 78 1.56 9.20 2.00
C LEU A 78 0.86 8.41 0.88
N VAL A 79 -0.12 7.57 1.23
CA VAL A 79 -0.90 6.81 0.25
C VAL A 79 -1.67 7.73 -0.70
N ALA A 80 -2.26 8.81 -0.20
CA ALA A 80 -3.02 9.76 -1.01
C ALA A 80 -2.14 10.51 -2.02
N LEU A 81 -0.85 10.68 -1.72
CA LEU A 81 0.12 11.32 -2.62
C LEU A 81 0.62 10.37 -3.71
N ARG A 82 0.45 9.05 -3.56
CA ARG A 82 0.89 8.07 -4.56
C ARG A 82 -0.04 8.08 -5.77
N PRO A 83 0.49 7.96 -7.00
CA PRO A 83 -0.35 7.71 -8.16
C PRO A 83 -1.16 6.41 -7.94
N PRO A 84 -2.40 6.34 -8.46
CA PRO A 84 -3.21 5.14 -8.33
C PRO A 84 -2.44 3.93 -8.88
N ARG A 85 -2.45 2.85 -8.11
CA ARG A 85 -1.70 1.63 -8.45
C ARG A 85 -2.18 1.11 -9.80
N GLN A 86 -1.27 1.05 -10.77
CA GLN A 86 -1.54 0.44 -12.06
C GLN A 86 -1.12 -1.03 -11.99
N ILE A 87 -2.09 -1.93 -12.19
CA ILE A 87 -1.82 -3.36 -12.37
C ILE A 87 -1.89 -3.63 -13.86
N ALA A 88 -0.74 -3.91 -14.47
CA ALA A 88 -0.68 -4.37 -15.85
C ALA A 88 -0.86 -5.89 -15.87
N VAL A 89 -1.87 -6.36 -16.59
CA VAL A 89 -2.07 -7.78 -16.88
C VAL A 89 -1.69 -8.01 -18.33
N PRO A 90 -0.72 -8.89 -18.64
CA PRO A 90 -0.41 -9.26 -20.01
C PRO A 90 -1.63 -9.79 -20.75
N GLU A 91 -1.79 -9.41 -22.01
CA GLU A 91 -2.97 -9.72 -22.79
C GLU A 91 -3.17 -11.24 -22.97
N ASP A 92 -2.08 -11.98 -23.19
CA ASP A 92 -2.06 -13.44 -23.32
C ASP A 92 -2.53 -14.14 -22.05
N VAL A 93 -2.10 -13.63 -20.89
CA VAL A 93 -2.55 -14.11 -19.58
C VAL A 93 -4.04 -13.82 -19.40
N LEU A 94 -4.50 -12.62 -19.75
CA LEU A 94 -5.92 -12.24 -19.64
C LEU A 94 -6.80 -13.08 -20.56
N ARG A 95 -6.38 -13.32 -21.81
CA ARG A 95 -7.07 -14.22 -22.77
C ARG A 95 -7.17 -15.66 -22.25
N THR A 96 -6.18 -16.11 -21.49
CA THR A 96 -6.18 -17.45 -20.88
C THR A 96 -7.09 -17.52 -19.66
N LEU A 97 -7.09 -16.47 -18.83
CA LEU A 97 -7.85 -16.45 -17.56
C LEU A 97 -9.34 -16.19 -17.75
N LEU A 98 -9.74 -15.38 -18.72
CA LEU A 98 -11.15 -15.00 -18.94
C LEU A 98 -12.11 -16.20 -19.05
N PRO A 99 -11.84 -17.23 -19.88
CA PRO A 99 -12.71 -18.41 -19.96
C PRO A 99 -12.79 -19.19 -18.64
N LEU A 100 -11.72 -19.19 -17.85
CA LEU A 100 -11.68 -19.86 -16.54
C LEU A 100 -12.50 -19.09 -15.49
N MET A 101 -12.46 -17.75 -15.53
CA MET A 101 -13.28 -16.88 -14.68
C MET A 101 -14.77 -17.06 -15.00
N GLU A 102 -15.14 -17.10 -16.27
CA GLU A 102 -16.50 -17.40 -16.72
C GLU A 102 -17.00 -18.77 -16.25
N ALA A 103 -16.19 -19.81 -16.40
CA ALA A 103 -16.53 -21.15 -15.90
C ALA A 103 -16.67 -21.15 -14.37
N GLY A 104 -15.84 -20.40 -13.67
CA GLY A 104 -15.88 -20.16 -12.23
C GLY A 104 -17.19 -19.53 -11.76
N MET A 105 -17.63 -18.47 -12.44
CA MET A 105 -18.85 -17.73 -12.11
C MET A 105 -20.14 -18.54 -12.37
N ASN A 106 -20.10 -19.48 -13.31
CA ASN A 106 -21.24 -20.35 -13.61
C ASN A 106 -21.45 -21.48 -12.57
N LEU A 107 -20.58 -21.59 -11.54
CA LEU A 107 -20.77 -22.55 -10.46
C LEU A 107 -21.94 -22.13 -9.54
N PRO A 108 -22.86 -23.05 -9.17
CA PRO A 108 -24.03 -22.74 -8.34
C PRO A 108 -23.73 -22.13 -6.97
N ARG A 109 -22.49 -22.28 -6.46
CA ARG A 109 -22.06 -21.73 -5.17
C ARG A 109 -21.75 -20.23 -5.20
N TYR A 110 -21.59 -19.64 -6.39
CA TYR A 110 -21.26 -18.23 -6.57
C TYR A 110 -22.42 -17.39 -7.11
N GLN A 111 -23.55 -18.03 -7.44
CA GLN A 111 -24.78 -17.36 -7.89
C GLN A 111 -25.52 -16.73 -6.70
N THR A 112 -25.01 -15.61 -6.21
CA THR A 112 -25.77 -14.68 -5.34
C THR A 112 -26.29 -13.53 -6.21
N GLN A 113 -27.58 -13.24 -6.11
CA GLN A 113 -28.33 -12.48 -7.12
C GLN A 113 -27.80 -11.04 -7.35
N ASP A 114 -27.22 -10.40 -6.33
CA ASP A 114 -26.67 -9.04 -6.45
C ASP A 114 -25.22 -8.98 -6.95
N ARG A 115 -24.38 -10.00 -6.66
CA ARG A 115 -22.96 -10.01 -7.11
C ARG A 115 -22.81 -10.46 -8.57
N ALA A 116 -23.72 -11.30 -9.05
CA ALA A 116 -23.64 -11.87 -10.39
C ALA A 116 -23.71 -10.80 -11.50
N ALA A 117 -24.49 -9.72 -11.32
CA ALA A 117 -24.66 -8.68 -12.33
C ALA A 117 -23.42 -7.78 -12.49
N GLU A 118 -22.76 -7.42 -11.38
CA GLU A 118 -21.52 -6.63 -11.41
C GLU A 118 -20.37 -7.47 -12.00
N GLU A 119 -20.28 -8.75 -11.63
CA GLU A 119 -19.28 -9.68 -12.15
C GLU A 119 -19.45 -9.93 -13.66
N GLU A 120 -20.69 -10.10 -14.13
CA GLU A 120 -21.00 -10.26 -15.57
C GLU A 120 -20.65 -9.00 -16.37
N THR A 121 -21.00 -7.81 -15.83
CA THR A 121 -20.64 -6.52 -16.45
C THR A 121 -19.12 -6.33 -16.54
N ALA A 122 -18.37 -6.76 -15.52
CA ALA A 122 -16.92 -6.70 -15.50
C ALA A 122 -16.29 -7.62 -16.56
N LEU A 123 -16.79 -8.85 -16.71
CA LEU A 123 -16.31 -9.77 -17.73
C LEU A 123 -16.58 -9.26 -19.16
N ASP A 124 -17.77 -8.71 -19.40
CA ASP A 124 -18.12 -8.15 -20.70
C ASP A 124 -17.25 -6.94 -21.04
N THR A 125 -16.92 -6.11 -20.04
CA THR A 125 -15.98 -4.99 -20.21
C THR A 125 -14.58 -5.51 -20.58
N LEU A 126 -14.09 -6.55 -19.91
CA LEU A 126 -12.78 -7.15 -20.22
C LEU A 126 -12.73 -7.78 -21.63
N ARG A 127 -13.81 -8.46 -22.05
CA ARG A 127 -13.95 -8.99 -23.42
C ARG A 127 -13.96 -7.88 -24.46
N TYR A 128 -14.68 -6.79 -24.19
CA TYR A 128 -14.71 -5.62 -25.07
C TYR A 128 -13.31 -5.00 -25.23
N LEU A 129 -12.57 -4.82 -24.13
CA LEU A 129 -11.21 -4.27 -24.17
C LEU A 129 -10.21 -5.17 -24.91
N LEU A 130 -10.35 -6.50 -24.81
CA LEU A 130 -9.51 -7.44 -25.56
C LEU A 130 -9.84 -7.49 -27.07
N SER A 131 -11.10 -7.29 -27.44
CA SER A 131 -11.53 -7.29 -28.85
C SER A 131 -11.21 -5.99 -29.58
N THR A 132 -11.09 -4.87 -28.84
CA THR A 132 -10.78 -3.54 -29.39
C THR A 132 -9.28 -3.26 -29.52
N ASN A 133 -8.42 -4.05 -28.86
CA ASN A 133 -6.96 -4.05 -29.08
C ASN A 133 -6.60 -4.83 -30.37
N ILE A 134 -6.95 -4.27 -31.53
CA ILE A 134 -6.28 -4.58 -32.79
C ILE A 134 -4.99 -3.75 -32.80
N PRO A 135 -3.80 -4.37 -32.81
CA PRO A 135 -2.56 -3.60 -32.75
C PRO A 135 -2.44 -2.70 -33.98
N ALA A 136 -2.22 -1.41 -33.75
CA ALA A 136 -1.71 -0.46 -34.75
C ALA A 136 -0.24 -0.78 -35.08
N HIS A 137 0.01 -2.00 -35.53
CA HIS A 137 1.29 -2.44 -36.08
C HIS A 137 0.99 -3.08 -37.43
N ASN A 138 0.86 -2.20 -38.44
CA ASN A 138 1.08 -2.48 -39.86
C ASN A 138 0.92 -1.15 -40.65
N LEU A 139 1.74 -0.15 -40.34
CA LEU A 139 1.97 0.99 -41.23
C LEU A 139 3.45 1.37 -41.16
N THR A 140 4.31 0.47 -41.62
CA THR A 140 5.69 0.78 -42.06
C THR A 140 6.22 -0.37 -42.89
N GLU A 141 5.52 -0.67 -43.98
CA GLU A 141 6.15 -1.29 -45.15
C GLU A 141 5.75 -0.50 -46.40
N GLY A 142 6.75 0.00 -47.13
CA GLY A 142 6.66 0.16 -48.58
C GLY A 142 6.55 1.58 -49.14
N ASN A 143 7.71 2.10 -49.58
CA ASN A 143 7.95 2.93 -50.78
C ASN A 143 7.37 4.37 -50.76
N TYR A 144 8.17 5.44 -50.96
CA TYR A 144 9.21 5.68 -51.96
C TYR A 144 10.35 6.56 -51.41
#